data_AF-A0A973WFG0-F1
#
_entry.id   AF-A0A973WFG0-F1
#
_cell.length_a   1.000
_cell.length_b   1.000
_cell.length_c   1.000
_cell.angle_alpha   90.00
_cell.angle_beta   90.00
_cell.angle_gamma   90.00
#
_symmetry.space_group_name_H-M   'P 1'
#
loop_
_entity.id
_entity.type
_entity.pdbx_description
1 polymer ?
#
loop_
_entity_poly.entity_id
_entity_poly.type
_entity_poly.pdbx_seq_one_letter_code
_entity_poly.pdbx_strand_id
1 'polypeptide(L)' 'MSDLDSIFATPDIIVMVLLAATPATLLGALVGGLRARDRGVLGALPFALLGAVAGFSVLIAGWWLYLTVSR' A
#
# COMPACT_ATOMS: atom_id res chain seq x y z
N MET A 1 -8.32 16.02 -19.73
CA MET A 1 -8.93 15.38 -18.54
C MET A 1 -9.29 13.97 -18.98
N SER A 2 -8.62 12.97 -18.42
CA SER A 2 -8.68 11.58 -18.85
C SER A 2 -10.01 10.94 -18.43
N ASP A 3 -10.61 10.15 -19.32
CA ASP A 3 -11.91 9.46 -19.18
C ASP A 3 -12.08 8.56 -17.93
N LEU A 4 -11.05 8.45 -17.10
CA LEU A 4 -11.07 7.75 -15.80
C LEU A 4 -11.98 8.44 -14.77
N ASP A 5 -12.09 9.77 -14.77
CA ASP A 5 -12.98 10.51 -13.85
C ASP A 5 -14.47 10.23 -14.10
N SER A 6 -14.82 9.74 -15.30
CA SER A 6 -16.20 9.44 -15.69
C SER A 6 -16.67 8.05 -15.28
N ILE A 7 -15.76 7.12 -14.96
CA ILE A 7 -16.07 5.69 -14.79
C ILE A 7 -15.94 5.27 -13.31
N PHE A 8 -15.00 5.85 -12.58
CA PHE A 8 -14.77 5.51 -11.18
C PHE A 8 -15.04 6.71 -10.30
N ALA A 9 -15.92 6.54 -9.31
CA ALA A 9 -16.13 7.56 -8.32
C ALA A 9 -14.89 7.65 -7.40
N THR A 10 -14.62 8.81 -6.82
CA THR A 10 -13.52 9.01 -5.86
C THR A 10 -13.43 7.93 -4.76
N PRO A 11 -14.55 7.42 -4.19
CA PRO A 11 -14.51 6.32 -3.23
C PRO A 11 -13.94 5.02 -3.80
N ASP A 12 -14.20 4.71 -5.06
CA ASP A 12 -13.74 3.48 -5.70
C ASP A 12 -12.22 3.48 -5.83
N ILE A 13 -11.65 4.63 -6.17
CA ILE A 13 -10.20 4.82 -6.26
C ILE A 13 -9.56 4.63 -4.88
N ILE A 14 -10.17 5.17 -3.82
CA ILE A 14 -9.69 5.00 -2.44
C ILE A 14 -9.71 3.53 -2.02
N VAL A 15 -10.81 2.82 -2.30
CA VAL A 15 -10.94 1.39 -2.00
C VAL A 15 -9.93 0.56 -2.76
N MET A 16 -9.70 0.86 -4.05
CA MET A 16 -8.72 0.15 -4.87
C MET A 16 -7.29 0.34 -4.33
N VAL A 17 -6.94 1.55 -3.90
CA VAL A 17 -5.65 1.84 -3.24
C VAL A 17 -5.52 1.09 -1.92
N LEU A 18 -6.57 1.08 -1.09
CA LEU A 18 -6.57 0.36 0.20
C LEU A 18 -6.41 -1.15 0.01
N LEU A 19 -7.11 -1.74 -0.96
CA LEU A 19 -7.00 -3.16 -1.34
C LEU A 19 -5.61 -3.51 -1.84
N ALA A 20 -5.00 -2.62 -2.61
CA ALA A 20 -3.68 -2.88 -3.17
C ALA A 20 -2.55 -2.67 -2.15
N ALA A 21 -2.77 -1.82 -1.14
CA ALA A 21 -1.85 -1.64 -0.01
C ALA A 21 -1.98 -2.73 1.07
N THR A 22 -3.08 -3.48 1.11
CA THR A 22 -3.36 -4.47 2.18
C THR A 22 -2.32 -5.60 2.31
N PRO A 23 -1.77 -6.16 1.21
CA PRO A 23 -0.75 -7.20 1.32
C PRO A 23 0.55 -6.68 1.95
N ALA A 24 0.93 -5.45 1.61
CA ALA A 24 2.16 -4.83 2.09
C ALA A 24 2.03 -4.32 3.53
N THR A 25 0.85 -3.80 3.93
CA THR A 25 0.55 -3.49 5.33
C THR A 25 0.58 -4.76 6.18
N LEU A 26 0.03 -5.88 5.70
CA LEU A 26 0.08 -7.19 6.37
C LEU A 26 1.52 -7.70 6.53
N LEU A 27 2.33 -7.64 5.48
CA LEU A 27 3.74 -8.02 5.54
C LEU A 27 4.53 -7.11 6.49
N GLY A 28 4.29 -5.79 6.45
CA GLY A 28 4.85 -4.83 7.39
C GLY A 28 4.48 -5.12 8.84
N ALA A 29 3.22 -5.45 9.09
CA ALA A 29 2.72 -5.80 10.41
C ALA A 29 3.27 -7.15 10.90
N LEU A 30 3.43 -8.13 10.02
CA LEU A 30 4.07 -9.42 10.33
C LEU A 30 5.54 -9.23 10.69
N VAL A 31 6.31 -8.53 9.86
CA VAL A 31 7.73 -8.23 10.13
C VAL A 31 7.86 -7.39 11.40
N GLY A 32 6.97 -6.40 11.57
CA GLY A 32 6.88 -5.59 12.78
C GLY A 32 6.57 -6.39 14.03
N GLY A 33 5.62 -7.31 13.97
CA GLY A 33 5.24 -8.20 15.07
C GLY A 33 6.33 -9.20 15.42
N LEU A 34 7.03 -9.74 14.43
CA LEU A 34 8.19 -10.62 14.64
C LEU A 34 9.34 -9.88 15.34
N ARG A 35 9.55 -8.59 15.01
CA ARG A 35 10.58 -7.75 15.64
C ARG A 35 10.15 -7.16 16.98
N ALA A 36 8.85 -6.95 17.18
CA ALA A 36 8.26 -6.39 18.39
C ALA A 36 7.84 -7.48 19.40
N ARG A 37 8.29 -8.73 19.22
CA ARG A 37 8.02 -9.87 20.11
C ARG A 37 8.26 -9.57 21.59
N ASP A 38 9.13 -8.60 21.90
CA ASP A 38 9.44 -8.15 23.26
C ASP A 38 8.77 -6.82 23.69
N ARG A 39 8.09 -6.09 22.80
CA ARG A 39 7.56 -4.71 23.06
C ARG A 39 6.04 -4.56 22.94
N GLY A 40 5.32 -5.64 22.59
CA GLY A 40 3.85 -5.64 22.49
C GLY A 40 3.30 -4.94 21.23
N VAL A 41 1.96 -4.89 21.14
CA VAL A 41 1.21 -4.44 19.95
C VAL A 41 1.57 -3.01 19.51
N LEU A 42 1.82 -2.11 20.48
CA LEU A 42 2.22 -0.72 20.21
C LEU A 42 3.60 -0.61 19.56
N GLY A 43 4.50 -1.59 19.79
CA GLY A 43 5.80 -1.65 19.13
C GLY A 43 5.73 -2.09 17.66
N ALA A 44 4.67 -2.80 17.26
CA ALA A 44 4.48 -3.29 15.89
C ALA A 44 3.85 -2.24 14.95
N LEU A 45 3.11 -1.28 15.51
CA LEU A 45 2.43 -0.19 14.80
C LEU A 45 3.33 0.63 13.86
N PRO A 46 4.52 1.13 14.27
CA PRO A 46 5.39 1.89 13.38
C PRO A 46 5.93 1.04 12.22
N PHE A 47 6.17 -0.26 12.43
CA PHE A 47 6.62 -1.16 11.37
C PHE A 47 5.51 -1.50 10.38
N ALA A 48 4.27 -1.66 10.85
CA ALA A 48 3.11 -1.81 9.98
C ALA A 48 2.91 -0.58 9.07
N LEU A 49 3.06 0.63 9.64
CA LEU A 49 3.04 1.89 8.88
C LEU A 49 4.16 1.96 7.84
N LEU A 50 5.39 1.59 8.22
CA LEU A 50 6.52 1.55 7.28
C LEU A 50 6.28 0.56 6.13
N GLY A 51 5.73 -0.63 6.43
CA GLY A 51 5.36 -1.60 5.39
C GLY A 51 4.24 -1.10 4.48
N ALA A 52 3.26 -0.37 5.03
CA ALA A 52 2.22 0.29 4.24
C ALA A 52 2.80 1.28 3.23
N VAL A 53 3.69 2.16 3.70
CA VAL A 53 4.34 3.18 2.86
C VAL A 53 5.24 2.53 1.81
N ALA A 54 6.00 1.51 2.18
CA ALA A 54 6.84 0.76 1.25
C ALA A 54 6.00 0.08 0.16
N GLY A 55 4.90 -0.58 0.55
CA GLY A 55 3.97 -1.19 -0.39
C GLY A 55 3.34 -0.22 -1.36
N PHE A 56 2.87 0.92 -0.84
CA PHE A 56 2.28 1.97 -1.66
C PHE A 56 3.30 2.56 -2.65
N SER A 57 4.55 2.74 -2.22
CA SER A 57 5.64 3.21 -3.09
C SER A 57 5.93 2.23 -4.23
N VAL A 58 5.97 0.93 -3.94
CA VAL A 58 6.15 -0.12 -4.97
C VAL A 58 4.98 -0.14 -5.94
N LEU A 59 3.76 0.08 -5.47
CA LEU A 59 2.59 0.12 -6.33
C LEU A 59 2.61 1.30 -7.30
N ILE A 60 2.95 2.49 -6.82
CA ILE A 60 3.15 3.68 -7.66
C ILE A 60 4.26 3.44 -8.68
N ALA A 61 5.39 2.88 -8.24
CA ALA A 61 6.51 2.58 -9.13
C ALA A 61 6.14 1.56 -10.21
N GLY A 62 5.40 0.50 -9.84
CA GLY A 62 4.89 -0.51 -10.77
C GLY A 62 3.90 0.06 -11.78
N TRP A 63 2.98 0.91 -11.31
CA TRP A 63 2.05 1.64 -12.18
C TRP A 63 2.78 2.57 -13.16
N TRP A 64 3.77 3.32 -12.68
CA TRP A 64 4.59 4.19 -13.51
C TRP A 64 5.37 3.41 -14.58
N LEU A 65 5.99 2.30 -14.19
CA LEU A 65 6.68 1.39 -15.12
C LEU A 65 5.72 0.85 -16.18
N TYR A 66 4.53 0.38 -15.77
CA TYR A 66 3.50 -0.09 -16.70
C TYR A 66 3.13 0.98 -17.73
N LEU A 67 2.89 2.23 -17.29
CA LEU A 67 2.58 3.34 -18.20
C LEU A 67 3.75 3.70 -19.12
N THR A 68 5.00 3.50 -18.66
CA THR A 68 6.19 3.81 -19.45
C THR A 68 6.48 2.73 -20.49
N VAL A 69 6.20 1.46 -20.17
CA VAL A 69 6.43 0.30 -21.06
C VAL A 69 5.27 0.08 -22.04
N SER A 70 4.05 0.42 -21.64
CA SER A 70 2.84 0.24 -22.46
C SER A 70 2.53 1.43 -23.37
N ARG A 71 3.42 2.43 -23.41
CA ARG A 71 3.43 3.55 -24.35
C ARG A 71 4.52 3.34 -25.38
#